data_AF-A0A0A1TIV5-F1
#
_entry.id   AF-A0A0A1TIV5-F1
#
_cell.length_a   1.000
_cell.length_b   1.000
_cell.length_c   1.000
_cell.angle_alpha   90.00
_cell.angle_beta   90.00
_cell.angle_gamma   90.00
#
_symmetry.space_group_name_H-M   'P 1'
#
loop_
_entity.id
_entity.type
_entity.pdbx_description
1 polymer ?
#
loop_
_entity_poly.entity_id
_entity_poly.type
_entity_poly.pdbx_seq_one_letter_code
_entity_poly.pdbx_strand_id
1 'polypeptide(L)'
;MCDKLFTRVQHLGLFFFFFLTLCWCFNDEIQHKADQPAEAISDIEDAEWNGVDFCIMDIPGSGQYDLPDRHMRSSLFSGGGYVVAYPSIGGVVFAKPDAVLMQHIGLPRTHDTVRAASDDEDLMAVKLMQIGGHWWSDWELYARHQSEIDNGSQYHDDFPPKIRVAYPSSGGVWIARYNNDQSGWDGPSDQIGLFVFPDKPDDLDHAISWTLTMDERALILQQHGAVFYSSVEECPYLPTSVEEGKALYQPFEELLEKHLTIFPDTREWRRQQFAEPTEAEIEKVDQTEHDRRFWGFIRNIF
;
A
#
# COMPACT_ATOMS: atom_id res chain seq x y z
N MET A 1 13.63 -55.91 57.14
CA MET A 1 12.24 -55.45 57.34
C MET A 1 11.69 -55.12 55.95
N CYS A 2 10.92 -56.06 55.41
CA CYS A 2 9.85 -55.93 54.39
C CYS A 2 9.94 -54.77 53.36
N ASP A 3 10.10 -55.09 52.08
CA ASP A 3 8.99 -55.38 51.13
C ASP A 3 8.12 -54.16 50.79
N LYS A 4 8.32 -53.64 49.57
CA LYS A 4 7.34 -53.08 48.60
C LYS A 4 8.13 -52.55 47.39
N LEU A 5 8.19 -53.30 46.28
CA LEU A 5 7.28 -53.18 45.11
C LEU A 5 7.34 -51.75 44.49
N PHE A 6 8.10 -51.50 43.43
CA PHE A 6 7.89 -51.90 42.02
C PHE A 6 6.61 -51.29 41.41
N THR A 7 6.67 -50.07 40.86
CA THR A 7 5.91 -49.69 39.65
C THR A 7 6.41 -48.38 39.00
N ARG A 8 6.46 -48.39 37.65
CA ARG A 8 6.47 -47.27 36.69
C ARG A 8 7.82 -46.64 36.28
N VAL A 9 8.56 -47.41 35.50
CA VAL A 9 9.17 -46.94 34.24
C VAL A 9 8.24 -47.40 33.11
N GLN A 10 7.73 -46.48 32.29
CA GLN A 10 7.22 -46.64 30.90
C GLN A 10 6.22 -45.52 30.59
N HIS A 11 6.66 -44.44 29.94
CA HIS A 11 5.84 -43.57 29.07
C HIS A 11 6.73 -42.55 28.35
N LEU A 12 7.71 -43.03 27.55
CA LEU A 12 8.56 -42.15 26.72
C LEU A 12 8.97 -42.82 25.41
N GLY A 13 8.05 -43.58 24.79
CA GLY A 13 8.33 -44.34 23.58
C GLY A 13 7.13 -44.53 22.66
N LEU A 14 6.25 -43.53 22.52
CA LEU A 14 5.05 -43.65 21.66
C LEU A 14 4.64 -42.38 20.91
N PHE A 15 5.49 -41.35 20.87
CA PHE A 15 5.20 -40.13 20.08
C PHE A 15 5.99 -40.00 18.77
N PHE A 16 6.96 -40.88 18.50
CA PHE A 16 7.82 -40.78 17.31
C PHE A 16 7.37 -41.62 16.11
N PHE A 17 6.32 -42.44 16.24
CA PHE A 17 5.85 -43.31 15.15
C PHE A 17 4.60 -42.82 14.41
N PHE A 18 3.99 -41.70 14.83
CA PHE A 18 2.76 -41.19 14.18
C PHE A 18 3.01 -40.15 13.08
N PHE A 19 4.21 -39.56 12.99
CA PHE A 19 4.51 -38.53 11.99
C PHE A 19 5.07 -39.05 10.66
N LEU A 20 5.52 -40.30 10.60
CA LEU A 20 6.12 -40.87 9.38
C LEU A 20 5.13 -41.60 8.46
N THR A 21 3.91 -41.89 8.91
CA THR A 21 2.90 -42.59 8.09
C THR A 21 1.98 -41.64 7.31
N LEU A 22 1.90 -40.36 7.69
CA LEU A 22 1.06 -39.37 6.98
C LEU A 22 1.76 -38.71 5.78
N CYS A 23 3.08 -38.88 5.62
CA CYS A 23 3.82 -38.35 4.48
C CYS A 23 3.76 -39.26 3.23
N TRP A 24 3.19 -40.47 3.34
CA TRP A 24 3.10 -41.42 2.23
C TRP A 24 1.72 -41.52 1.58
N CYS A 25 0.66 -40.96 2.19
CA CYS A 25 -0.69 -41.02 1.59
C CYS A 25 -1.06 -39.82 0.72
N PHE A 26 -0.28 -38.74 0.69
CA PHE A 26 -0.62 -37.54 -0.09
C PHE A 26 0.08 -37.45 -1.47
N ASN A 27 0.96 -38.41 -1.79
CA ASN A 27 1.77 -38.37 -3.01
C ASN A 27 1.24 -39.28 -4.15
N ASP A 28 0.30 -40.19 -3.87
CA ASP A 28 -0.27 -41.08 -4.90
C ASP A 28 -1.48 -40.48 -5.65
N GLU A 29 -2.12 -39.44 -5.10
CA GLU A 29 -3.32 -38.85 -5.72
C GLU A 29 -2.99 -37.80 -6.80
N ILE A 30 -1.72 -37.37 -6.90
CA ILE A 30 -1.26 -36.42 -7.93
C ILE A 30 -0.75 -37.14 -9.18
N GLN A 31 -0.35 -38.41 -9.11
CA GLN A 31 0.16 -39.13 -10.28
C GLN A 31 -0.90 -39.81 -11.16
N HIS A 32 -2.17 -39.88 -10.73
CA HIS A 32 -3.19 -40.63 -11.48
C HIS A 32 -3.98 -39.82 -12.53
N LYS A 33 -3.62 -38.54 -12.78
CA LYS A 33 -4.28 -37.67 -13.78
C LYS A 33 -3.41 -37.29 -14.98
N ALA A 34 -2.26 -37.94 -15.17
CA ALA A 34 -1.30 -37.59 -16.23
C ALA A 34 -1.32 -38.52 -17.46
N ASP A 35 -2.34 -39.37 -17.63
CA ASP A 35 -2.48 -40.21 -18.84
C ASP A 35 -3.93 -40.18 -19.34
N GLN A 36 -4.25 -39.19 -20.17
CA GLN A 36 -5.32 -39.30 -21.17
C GLN A 36 -4.81 -38.78 -22.52
N PRO A 37 -5.01 -39.54 -23.61
CA PRO A 37 -4.47 -39.20 -24.93
C PRO A 37 -5.21 -38.04 -25.57
N ALA A 38 -4.42 -37.18 -26.22
CA ALA A 38 -4.84 -36.05 -27.01
C ALA A 38 -5.39 -36.50 -28.37
N GLU A 39 -6.70 -36.75 -28.48
CA GLU A 39 -7.41 -36.76 -29.76
C GLU A 39 -8.85 -36.25 -29.56
N ALA A 40 -9.34 -35.50 -30.56
CA ALA A 40 -10.69 -34.92 -30.69
C ALA A 40 -10.90 -33.49 -30.13
N ILE A 41 -10.27 -32.49 -30.76
CA ILE A 41 -10.89 -31.18 -30.97
C ILE A 41 -10.57 -30.72 -32.41
N SER A 42 -11.19 -31.39 -33.38
CA SER A 42 -11.61 -30.76 -34.64
C SER A 42 -13.13 -30.91 -34.66
N ASP A 43 -13.84 -29.90 -35.14
CA ASP A 43 -15.31 -29.82 -35.25
C ASP A 43 -16.00 -29.00 -34.14
N ILE A 44 -15.63 -27.72 -34.03
CA ILE A 44 -16.58 -26.64 -33.71
C ILE A 44 -16.24 -25.44 -34.61
N GLU A 45 -16.55 -25.57 -35.89
CA GLU A 45 -16.87 -24.43 -36.76
C GLU A 45 -18.39 -24.22 -36.70
N ASP A 46 -18.80 -22.95 -36.77
CA ASP A 46 -20.19 -22.49 -36.97
C ASP A 46 -21.16 -22.55 -35.77
N ALA A 47 -20.93 -21.67 -34.78
CA ALA A 47 -22.01 -21.14 -33.97
C ALA A 47 -22.05 -19.60 -34.11
N GLU A 48 -23.01 -19.13 -34.92
CA GLU A 48 -23.42 -17.73 -35.03
C GLU A 48 -23.75 -17.13 -33.64
N TRP A 49 -22.87 -16.28 -33.12
CA TRP A 49 -23.15 -15.43 -31.96
C TRP A 49 -23.81 -14.13 -32.41
N ASN A 50 -25.11 -14.22 -32.69
CA ASN A 50 -25.97 -13.04 -32.78
C ASN A 50 -26.50 -12.68 -31.39
N GLY A 51 -26.06 -11.54 -30.85
CA GLY A 51 -26.84 -10.77 -29.87
C GLY A 51 -26.54 -10.99 -28.40
N VAL A 52 -25.27 -10.96 -28.00
CA VAL A 52 -24.90 -10.82 -26.58
C VAL A 52 -23.93 -9.66 -26.46
N ASP A 53 -24.31 -8.68 -25.65
CA ASP A 53 -23.51 -7.51 -25.32
C ASP A 53 -22.08 -7.93 -25.04
N PHE A 54 -21.15 -7.33 -25.78
CA PHE A 54 -19.72 -7.48 -25.57
C PHE A 54 -19.39 -6.78 -24.25
N CYS A 55 -19.56 -7.50 -23.14
CA CYS A 55 -18.88 -7.17 -21.90
C CYS A 55 -17.40 -7.22 -22.24
N ILE A 56 -16.80 -6.03 -22.33
CA ILE A 56 -15.35 -5.85 -22.36
C ILE A 56 -14.82 -6.67 -21.19
N MET A 57 -14.14 -7.76 -21.49
CA MET A 57 -13.39 -8.51 -20.50
C MET A 57 -12.30 -7.58 -19.99
N ASP A 58 -12.52 -7.07 -18.79
CA ASP A 58 -11.57 -6.27 -18.03
C ASP A 58 -10.19 -6.90 -18.09
N ILE A 59 -9.22 -6.11 -18.54
CA ILE A 59 -7.81 -6.44 -18.39
C ILE A 59 -7.53 -6.42 -16.88
N PRO A 60 -7.16 -7.54 -16.23
CA PRO A 60 -6.82 -7.54 -14.82
C PRO A 60 -5.45 -6.87 -14.69
N GLY A 61 -5.44 -5.54 -14.50
CA GLY A 61 -4.21 -4.76 -14.44
C GLY A 61 -4.39 -3.25 -14.42
N SER A 62 -5.52 -2.72 -14.88
CA SER A 62 -5.89 -1.31 -14.67
C SER A 62 -7.00 -1.25 -13.62
N GLY A 63 -6.63 -1.34 -12.35
CA GLY A 63 -7.50 -0.93 -11.24
C GLY A 63 -7.77 0.56 -11.37
N GLN A 64 -8.68 0.92 -12.27
CA GLN A 64 -9.36 2.21 -12.22
C GLN A 64 -10.24 2.09 -11.00
N TYR A 65 -9.77 2.61 -9.87
CA TYR A 65 -10.51 2.50 -8.61
C TYR A 65 -11.86 3.16 -8.83
N ASP A 66 -12.89 2.33 -8.94
CA ASP A 66 -14.26 2.78 -9.08
C ASP A 66 -14.55 3.76 -7.94
N LEU A 67 -15.28 4.84 -8.28
CA LEU A 67 -15.82 5.75 -7.29
C LEU A 67 -16.42 4.91 -6.16
N PRO A 68 -15.97 5.07 -4.90
CA PRO A 68 -16.50 4.31 -3.80
C PRO A 68 -18.01 4.51 -3.81
N ASP A 69 -18.75 3.42 -3.66
CA ASP A 69 -20.20 3.50 -3.57
C ASP A 69 -20.52 4.56 -2.51
N ARG A 70 -21.30 5.58 -2.90
CA ARG A 70 -21.62 6.73 -2.06
C ARG A 70 -22.34 6.31 -0.76
N HIS A 71 -22.87 5.09 -0.73
CA HIS A 71 -23.49 4.47 0.43
C HIS A 71 -22.51 3.70 1.32
N MET A 72 -21.32 3.34 0.83
CA MET A 72 -20.30 2.63 1.59
C MET A 72 -19.29 3.58 2.22
N ARG A 73 -18.93 3.30 3.47
CA ARG A 73 -17.86 3.97 4.20
C ARG A 73 -16.53 3.25 4.04
N SER A 74 -16.55 1.92 4.06
CA SER A 74 -15.34 1.12 4.03
C SER A 74 -15.43 0.04 2.97
N SER A 75 -14.30 -0.26 2.35
CA SER A 75 -14.11 -1.45 1.52
C SER A 75 -12.87 -2.17 2.03
N LEU A 76 -13.07 -3.10 2.96
CA LEU A 76 -12.02 -3.82 3.69
C LEU A 76 -11.42 -4.96 2.86
N PHE A 77 -12.22 -5.56 1.97
CA PHE A 77 -11.85 -6.76 1.21
C PHE A 77 -11.48 -6.48 -0.24
N SER A 78 -11.61 -5.24 -0.73
CA SER A 78 -10.92 -4.83 -1.95
C SER A 78 -9.42 -4.72 -1.66
N GLY A 79 -8.57 -5.08 -2.63
CA GLY A 79 -7.12 -5.34 -2.49
C GLY A 79 -6.24 -4.18 -2.01
N GLY A 80 -6.59 -3.57 -0.88
CA GLY A 80 -5.98 -2.37 -0.34
C GLY A 80 -6.75 -1.71 0.80
N GLY A 81 -7.92 -2.24 1.21
CA GLY A 81 -8.61 -1.92 2.47
C GLY A 81 -8.72 -0.41 2.79
N TYR A 82 -9.79 0.26 2.38
CA TYR A 82 -9.91 1.70 2.58
C TYR A 82 -11.15 2.11 3.37
N VAL A 83 -11.08 3.33 3.93
CA VAL A 83 -12.17 4.01 4.61
C VAL A 83 -12.30 5.43 4.09
N VAL A 84 -13.54 5.85 3.86
CA VAL A 84 -13.90 7.14 3.28
C VAL A 84 -14.94 7.83 4.16
N ALA A 85 -14.80 9.15 4.32
CA ALA A 85 -15.82 10.00 4.92
C ALA A 85 -16.09 11.22 4.03
N TYR A 86 -17.32 11.73 4.08
CA TYR A 86 -17.73 12.88 3.27
C TYR A 86 -18.16 14.03 4.17
N PRO A 87 -17.23 14.95 4.49
CA PRO A 87 -17.53 16.03 5.42
C PRO A 87 -18.51 17.05 4.80
N SER A 88 -19.23 17.77 5.66
CA SER A 88 -20.24 18.78 5.33
C SER A 88 -19.68 19.96 4.54
N ILE A 89 -18.40 20.28 4.74
CA ILE A 89 -17.65 21.29 3.99
C ILE A 89 -17.38 20.90 2.53
N GLY A 90 -17.77 19.68 2.13
CA GLY A 90 -17.52 19.11 0.81
C GLY A 90 -16.18 18.38 0.71
N GLY A 91 -15.99 17.71 -0.43
CA GLY A 91 -14.84 16.85 -0.67
C GLY A 91 -14.97 15.48 -0.02
N VAL A 92 -13.83 14.82 0.13
CA VAL A 92 -13.73 13.44 0.59
C VAL A 92 -12.48 13.27 1.46
N VAL A 93 -12.63 12.64 2.62
CA VAL A 93 -11.50 12.23 3.45
C VAL A 93 -11.24 10.75 3.24
N PHE A 94 -10.00 10.40 2.91
CA PHE A 94 -9.61 9.04 2.59
C PHE A 94 -8.47 8.58 3.49
N ALA A 95 -8.57 7.34 4.00
CA ALA A 95 -7.50 6.69 4.74
C ALA A 95 -7.47 5.17 4.47
N LYS A 96 -6.29 4.58 4.64
CA LYS A 96 -6.07 3.12 4.63
C LYS A 96 -5.64 2.63 6.02
N PRO A 97 -6.55 2.57 7.01
CA PRO A 97 -6.23 2.11 8.34
C PRO A 97 -5.92 0.61 8.35
N ASP A 98 -4.92 0.22 9.15
CA ASP A 98 -4.76 -1.18 9.55
C ASP A 98 -5.81 -1.61 10.58
N ALA A 99 -5.79 -2.89 10.97
CA ALA A 99 -6.70 -3.47 11.95
C ALA A 99 -6.75 -2.70 13.28
N VAL A 100 -5.59 -2.24 13.75
CA VAL A 100 -5.48 -1.56 15.05
C VAL A 100 -6.09 -0.16 14.97
N LEU A 101 -5.80 0.58 13.89
CA LEU A 101 -6.40 1.89 13.63
C LEU A 101 -7.92 1.81 13.39
N MET A 102 -8.39 0.80 12.65
CA MET A 102 -9.84 0.56 12.45
C MET A 102 -10.56 0.40 13.78
N GLN A 103 -10.01 -0.41 14.69
CA GLN A 103 -10.58 -0.60 16.02
C GLN A 103 -10.56 0.70 16.83
N HIS A 104 -9.50 1.50 16.74
CA HIS A 104 -9.40 2.78 17.42
C HIS A 104 -10.48 3.78 16.98
N ILE A 105 -10.76 3.88 15.68
CA ILE A 105 -11.82 4.77 15.16
C ILE A 105 -13.23 4.20 15.33
N GLY A 106 -13.36 2.98 15.87
CA GLY A 106 -14.64 2.33 16.16
C GLY A 106 -15.27 1.61 14.97
N LEU A 107 -14.48 1.22 13.96
CA LEU A 107 -14.95 0.45 12.82
C LEU A 107 -14.68 -1.05 12.99
N PRO A 108 -15.58 -1.93 12.50
CA PRO A 108 -15.36 -3.36 12.49
C PRO A 108 -14.24 -3.73 11.51
N ARG A 109 -13.55 -4.84 11.79
CA ARG A 109 -12.46 -5.37 10.95
C ARG A 109 -12.89 -6.51 10.02
N THR A 110 -14.15 -6.93 10.11
CA THR A 110 -14.64 -8.18 9.52
C THR A 110 -15.67 -7.98 8.42
N HIS A 111 -16.18 -6.77 8.24
CA HIS A 111 -17.19 -6.46 7.25
C HIS A 111 -17.20 -4.97 6.95
N ASP A 112 -17.69 -4.64 5.75
CA ASP A 112 -17.83 -3.26 5.32
C ASP A 112 -18.94 -2.54 6.09
N THR A 113 -18.76 -1.24 6.26
CA THR A 113 -19.72 -0.37 6.94
C THR A 113 -20.39 0.56 5.96
N VAL A 114 -21.66 0.83 6.23
CA VAL A 114 -22.48 1.80 5.50
C VAL A 114 -22.21 3.20 6.07
N ARG A 115 -22.31 4.19 5.20
CA ARG A 115 -22.21 5.61 5.54
C ARG A 115 -23.28 6.03 6.56
N ALA A 116 -22.95 6.95 7.46
CA ALA A 116 -23.88 7.52 8.42
C ALA A 116 -24.53 8.83 7.91
N ALA A 117 -25.36 9.46 8.74
CA ALA A 117 -25.94 10.78 8.47
C ALA A 117 -24.85 11.86 8.43
N SER A 118 -25.15 13.03 7.86
CA SER A 118 -24.17 14.11 7.61
C SER A 118 -23.34 14.51 8.83
N ASP A 119 -23.97 14.65 9.99
CA ASP A 119 -23.30 15.16 11.19
C ASP A 119 -22.33 14.13 11.78
N ASP A 120 -22.63 12.84 11.61
CA ASP A 120 -21.74 11.75 12.01
C ASP A 120 -20.55 11.61 11.05
N GLU A 121 -20.69 12.07 9.81
CA GLU A 121 -19.62 12.02 8.80
C GLU A 121 -18.53 13.05 9.06
N ASP A 122 -18.85 14.22 9.62
CA ASP A 122 -17.83 15.20 10.03
C ASP A 122 -16.94 14.66 11.14
N LEU A 123 -17.55 14.03 12.14
CA LEU A 123 -16.82 13.36 13.22
C LEU A 123 -15.95 12.22 12.69
N MET A 124 -16.47 11.45 11.73
CA MET A 124 -15.69 10.39 11.08
C MET A 124 -14.53 10.98 10.26
N ALA A 125 -14.75 12.04 9.50
CA ALA A 125 -13.73 12.73 8.72
C ALA A 125 -12.57 13.22 9.60
N VAL A 126 -12.89 13.85 10.74
CA VAL A 126 -11.88 14.26 11.73
C VAL A 126 -11.08 13.05 12.24
N LYS A 127 -11.75 11.96 12.62
CA LYS A 127 -11.07 10.73 13.07
C LYS A 127 -10.16 10.14 12.00
N LEU A 128 -10.59 10.13 10.73
CA LEU A 128 -9.78 9.64 9.62
C LEU A 128 -8.53 10.51 9.43
N MET A 129 -8.66 11.83 9.48
CA MET A 129 -7.49 12.73 9.41
C MET A 129 -6.56 12.55 10.61
N GLN A 130 -7.12 12.35 11.79
CA GLN A 130 -6.36 12.06 13.03
C GLN A 130 -5.56 10.75 12.97
N ILE A 131 -5.88 9.82 12.07
CA ILE A 131 -5.09 8.61 11.84
C ILE A 131 -4.15 8.70 10.62
N GLY A 132 -3.97 9.89 10.05
CA GLY A 132 -3.13 10.13 8.88
C GLY A 132 -3.88 10.05 7.55
N GLY A 133 -5.21 10.10 7.57
CA GLY A 133 -6.02 10.32 6.37
C GLY A 133 -5.89 11.75 5.86
N HIS A 134 -6.20 11.94 4.58
CA HIS A 134 -6.12 13.24 3.92
C HIS A 134 -7.49 13.67 3.40
N TRP A 135 -7.76 14.97 3.49
CA TRP A 135 -8.90 15.58 2.82
C TRP A 135 -8.55 15.83 1.35
N TRP A 136 -9.52 15.63 0.47
CA TRP A 136 -9.42 15.86 -0.96
C TRP A 136 -10.64 16.65 -1.41
N SER A 137 -10.45 17.60 -2.32
CA SER A 137 -11.55 18.41 -2.88
C SER A 137 -12.56 17.57 -3.64
N ASP A 138 -12.11 16.55 -4.34
CA ASP A 138 -12.94 15.55 -5.00
C ASP A 138 -12.22 14.20 -5.15
N TRP A 139 -13.00 13.17 -5.48
CA TRP A 139 -12.48 11.81 -5.70
C TRP A 139 -11.59 11.71 -6.95
N GLU A 140 -11.86 12.51 -7.96
CA GLU A 140 -11.14 12.45 -9.23
C GLU A 140 -9.67 12.88 -9.02
N LEU A 141 -9.44 13.93 -8.24
CA LEU A 141 -8.12 14.37 -7.82
C LEU A 141 -7.38 13.23 -7.12
N TYR A 142 -7.98 12.59 -6.11
CA TYR A 142 -7.38 11.44 -5.43
C TYR A 142 -7.05 10.31 -6.42
N ALA A 143 -8.02 9.90 -7.25
CA ALA A 143 -7.86 8.79 -8.19
C ALA A 143 -6.74 9.04 -9.22
N ARG A 144 -6.53 10.30 -9.64
CA ARG A 144 -5.42 10.68 -10.53
C ARG A 144 -4.05 10.50 -9.88
N HIS A 145 -3.94 10.77 -8.57
CA HIS A 145 -2.67 10.73 -7.83
C HIS A 145 -2.42 9.40 -7.10
N GLN A 146 -3.42 8.52 -7.05
CA GLN A 146 -3.39 7.31 -6.24
C GLN A 146 -2.20 6.39 -6.51
N SER A 147 -1.85 6.13 -7.78
CA SER A 147 -0.74 5.23 -8.09
C SER A 147 0.59 5.73 -7.52
N GLU A 148 0.80 7.04 -7.54
CA GLU A 148 2.01 7.66 -7.02
C GLU A 148 2.01 7.69 -5.48
N ILE A 149 0.85 7.94 -4.87
CA ILE A 149 0.65 7.87 -3.41
C ILE A 149 0.91 6.45 -2.89
N ASP A 150 0.35 5.44 -3.56
CA ASP A 150 0.44 4.04 -3.16
C ASP A 150 1.85 3.47 -3.38
N ASN A 151 2.51 3.89 -4.45
CA ASN A 151 3.89 3.48 -4.75
C ASN A 151 4.95 4.33 -4.02
N GLY A 152 4.56 5.39 -3.30
CA GLY A 152 5.48 6.29 -2.60
C GLY A 152 6.47 6.95 -3.55
N SER A 153 6.04 7.26 -4.76
CA SER A 153 6.90 7.71 -5.86
C SER A 153 6.48 9.10 -6.31
N GLN A 154 7.46 9.97 -6.57
CA GLN A 154 7.39 11.18 -7.42
C GLN A 154 6.94 12.50 -6.80
N TYR A 155 6.27 12.55 -5.64
CA TYR A 155 5.84 13.86 -5.13
C TYR A 155 6.82 14.58 -4.22
N HIS A 156 7.91 13.96 -3.76
CA HIS A 156 8.86 14.57 -2.81
C HIS A 156 8.13 15.48 -1.77
N ASP A 157 8.49 16.77 -1.72
CA ASP A 157 7.95 17.77 -0.81
C ASP A 157 6.61 18.40 -1.27
N ASP A 158 6.14 18.05 -2.48
CA ASP A 158 4.86 18.52 -3.04
C ASP A 158 3.64 17.75 -2.50
N PHE A 159 3.85 16.71 -1.67
CA PHE A 159 2.79 15.94 -1.01
C PHE A 159 2.88 16.04 0.51
N PRO A 160 1.75 16.04 1.24
CA PRO A 160 1.80 16.09 2.70
C PRO A 160 2.55 14.87 3.25
N PRO A 161 3.36 15.06 4.30
CA PRO A 161 4.18 13.99 4.84
C PRO A 161 3.32 12.83 5.31
N LYS A 162 3.85 11.60 5.18
CA LYS A 162 3.18 10.42 5.68
C LYS A 162 3.15 10.46 7.20
N ILE A 163 1.95 10.58 7.77
CA ILE A 163 1.76 10.61 9.22
C ILE A 163 1.51 9.18 9.72
N ARG A 164 2.27 8.75 10.72
CA ARG A 164 1.99 7.55 11.52
C ARG A 164 1.67 7.96 12.95
N VAL A 165 0.50 7.55 13.43
CA VAL A 165 0.03 7.92 14.78
C VAL A 165 -0.17 6.72 15.69
N ALA A 166 -0.08 6.94 17.00
CA ALA A 166 -0.58 6.02 18.01
C ALA A 166 -1.18 6.75 19.21
N TYR A 167 -2.30 6.23 19.72
CA TYR A 167 -3.08 6.75 20.84
C TYR A 167 -3.01 5.73 21.99
N PRO A 168 -1.96 5.79 22.83
CA PRO A 168 -1.80 4.83 23.91
C PRO A 168 -2.90 4.98 24.97
N SER A 169 -3.18 3.91 25.69
CA SER A 169 -4.14 3.86 26.79
C SER A 169 -3.76 4.78 27.96
N SER A 170 -2.48 5.16 28.07
CA SER A 170 -1.98 6.18 29.01
C SER A 170 -2.43 7.60 28.69
N GLY A 171 -3.03 7.83 27.52
CA GLY A 171 -3.38 9.17 27.02
C GLY A 171 -2.26 9.81 26.20
N GLY A 172 -2.59 10.91 25.53
CA GLY A 172 -1.72 11.61 24.58
C GLY A 172 -1.69 10.94 23.20
N VAL A 173 -0.77 11.41 22.35
CA VAL A 173 -0.59 10.90 20.99
C VAL A 173 0.88 10.89 20.60
N TRP A 174 1.33 9.79 20.01
CA TRP A 174 2.63 9.66 19.37
C TRP A 174 2.50 9.86 17.88
N ILE A 175 3.37 10.70 17.30
CA ILE A 175 3.30 11.07 15.89
C ILE A 175 4.67 11.00 15.28
N ALA A 176 4.80 10.18 14.23
CA ALA A 176 5.93 10.19 13.35
C ALA A 176 5.52 10.74 11.98
N ARG A 177 6.40 11.52 11.37
CA ARG A 177 6.19 12.15 10.06
C ARG A 177 7.39 11.84 9.20
N TYR A 178 7.13 11.35 8.00
CA TYR A 178 8.16 10.93 7.07
C TYR A 178 7.89 11.51 5.70
N ASN A 179 8.95 11.60 4.89
CA ASN A 179 8.79 11.88 3.47
C ASN A 179 8.00 10.75 2.80
N ASN A 180 7.28 11.08 1.73
CA ASN A 180 6.57 10.07 0.92
C ASN A 180 7.51 9.33 -0.02
N ASP A 181 8.66 9.93 -0.33
CA ASP A 181 9.65 9.34 -1.20
C ASP A 181 10.40 8.21 -0.48
N GLN A 182 10.32 7.01 -1.05
CA GLN A 182 11.15 5.86 -0.68
C GLN A 182 12.22 5.57 -1.72
N SER A 183 12.21 6.28 -2.86
CA SER A 183 13.30 6.19 -3.79
C SER A 183 14.45 6.97 -3.18
N GLY A 184 15.51 6.28 -2.77
CA GLY A 184 16.78 6.90 -2.36
C GLY A 184 17.48 7.62 -3.53
N TRP A 185 16.71 8.30 -4.37
CA TRP A 185 17.18 9.10 -5.47
C TRP A 185 17.61 10.44 -4.90
N ASP A 186 18.89 10.53 -4.54
CA ASP A 186 19.63 11.76 -4.23
C ASP A 186 19.75 12.66 -5.48
N GLY A 187 18.64 12.88 -6.17
CA GLY A 187 18.55 13.91 -7.19
C GLY A 187 18.89 15.27 -6.59
N PRO A 188 19.41 16.22 -7.38
CA PRO A 188 19.65 17.56 -6.88
C PRO A 188 18.31 18.16 -6.45
N SER A 189 18.01 18.10 -5.15
CA SER A 189 16.87 18.74 -4.49
C SER A 189 17.10 20.26 -4.39
N ASP A 190 17.56 20.83 -5.49
CA ASP A 190 17.85 22.23 -5.62
C ASP A 190 16.60 22.93 -6.16
N GLN A 191 15.44 22.91 -5.46
CA GLN A 191 14.47 24.01 -5.69
C GLN A 191 13.27 24.26 -4.77
N ILE A 192 12.93 23.48 -3.77
CA ILE A 192 11.79 23.88 -2.89
C ILE A 192 12.19 23.73 -1.44
N GLY A 193 12.52 24.85 -0.79
CA GLY A 193 12.91 24.93 0.62
C GLY A 193 11.76 24.69 1.60
N LEU A 194 10.97 23.63 1.36
CA LEU A 194 9.96 23.15 2.29
C LEU A 194 10.58 22.00 3.11
N PHE A 195 10.19 21.93 4.38
CA PHE A 195 10.69 21.05 5.42
C PHE A 195 11.19 19.68 4.93
N VAL A 196 12.51 19.43 5.05
CA VAL A 196 13.09 18.10 4.86
C VAL A 196 12.62 17.20 6.01
N PHE A 197 11.60 16.38 5.74
CA PHE A 197 11.21 15.31 6.65
C PHE A 197 12.24 14.17 6.58
N PRO A 198 12.48 13.44 7.69
CA PRO A 198 13.30 12.25 7.61
C PRO A 198 12.65 11.22 6.70
N ASP A 199 13.46 10.43 6.01
CA ASP A 199 12.98 9.28 5.27
C ASP A 199 12.31 8.28 6.22
N LYS A 200 11.28 7.61 5.71
CA LYS A 200 10.60 6.56 6.45
C LYS A 200 11.57 5.37 6.64
N PRO A 201 11.81 4.91 7.88
CA PRO A 201 12.59 3.68 8.09
C PRO A 201 11.96 2.50 7.33
N ASP A 202 12.80 1.71 6.65
CA ASP A 202 12.37 0.58 5.82
C ASP A 202 11.53 -0.45 6.60
N ASP A 203 11.88 -0.69 7.86
CA ASP A 203 11.28 -1.68 8.73
C ASP A 203 10.03 -1.18 9.46
N LEU A 204 9.75 0.12 9.46
CA LEU A 204 8.66 0.72 10.26
C LEU A 204 7.29 0.14 9.90
N ASP A 205 6.97 0.05 8.61
CA ASP A 205 5.66 -0.43 8.16
C ASP A 205 5.47 -1.91 8.51
N HIS A 206 6.54 -2.69 8.41
CA HIS A 206 6.56 -4.09 8.84
C HIS A 206 6.39 -4.18 10.37
N ALA A 207 7.15 -3.42 11.16
CA ALA A 207 7.05 -3.40 12.62
C ALA A 207 5.64 -3.01 13.09
N ILE A 208 5.03 -2.01 12.47
CA ILE A 208 3.64 -1.59 12.73
C ILE A 208 2.66 -2.73 12.43
N SER A 209 2.85 -3.48 11.33
CA SER A 209 1.94 -4.56 10.93
C SER A 209 1.83 -5.71 11.95
N TRP A 210 2.84 -5.86 12.81
CA TRP A 210 2.87 -6.86 13.89
C TRP A 210 2.23 -6.38 15.20
N THR A 211 1.81 -5.12 15.28
CA THR A 211 1.15 -4.58 16.47
C THR A 211 -0.30 -5.06 16.56
N LEU A 212 -0.75 -5.36 17.78
CA LEU A 212 -2.11 -5.80 18.08
C LEU A 212 -2.89 -4.74 18.86
N THR A 213 -2.18 -3.75 19.44
CA THR A 213 -2.78 -2.68 20.25
C THR A 213 -2.17 -1.31 19.94
N MET A 214 -2.88 -0.24 20.29
CA MET A 214 -2.35 1.13 20.17
C MET A 214 -1.14 1.37 21.08
N ASP A 215 -1.03 0.65 22.20
CA ASP A 215 0.10 0.74 23.13
C ASP A 215 1.37 0.16 22.51
N GLU A 216 1.30 -1.04 21.92
CA GLU A 216 2.42 -1.63 21.19
C GLU A 216 2.83 -0.74 20.00
N ARG A 217 1.85 -0.20 19.27
CA ARG A 217 2.11 0.76 18.20
C ARG A 217 2.82 2.01 18.70
N ALA A 218 2.42 2.56 19.85
CA ALA A 218 3.08 3.71 20.45
C ALA A 218 4.55 3.42 20.80
N LEU A 219 4.85 2.22 21.33
CA LEU A 219 6.23 1.80 21.61
C LEU A 219 7.07 1.71 20.33
N ILE A 220 6.54 1.12 19.26
CA ILE A 220 7.22 1.07 17.96
C ILE A 220 7.47 2.50 17.44
N LEU A 221 6.44 3.35 17.41
CA LEU A 221 6.60 4.73 16.95
C LEU A 221 7.63 5.50 17.77
N GLN A 222 7.63 5.35 19.10
CA GLN A 222 8.62 5.95 19.98
C GLN A 222 10.04 5.50 19.62
N GLN A 223 10.26 4.21 19.34
CA GLN A 223 11.56 3.67 18.94
C GLN A 223 12.03 4.24 17.59
N HIS A 224 11.10 4.57 16.70
CA HIS A 224 11.37 5.19 15.39
C HIS A 224 11.33 6.72 15.41
N GLY A 225 11.53 7.35 16.58
CA GLY A 225 11.71 8.79 16.70
C GLY A 225 10.43 9.61 16.64
N ALA A 226 9.27 9.01 16.88
CA ALA A 226 8.01 9.76 16.99
C ALA A 226 8.08 10.79 18.13
N VAL A 227 7.31 11.86 17.97
CA VAL A 227 7.14 12.90 18.99
C VAL A 227 5.85 12.66 19.76
N PHE A 228 5.92 12.77 21.09
CA PHE A 228 4.76 12.68 21.96
C PHE A 228 4.13 14.05 22.19
N TYR A 229 2.81 14.13 22.08
CA TYR A 229 1.99 15.27 22.47
C TYR A 229 1.03 14.82 23.59
N SER A 230 0.80 15.70 24.57
CA SER A 230 -0.04 15.32 25.72
C SER A 230 -1.53 15.26 25.37
N SER A 231 -1.93 15.97 24.31
CA SER A 231 -3.27 15.90 23.73
C SER A 231 -3.22 16.11 22.20
N VAL A 232 -4.34 15.87 21.51
CA VAL A 232 -4.43 16.06 20.06
C VAL A 232 -4.37 17.54 19.70
N GLU A 233 -4.94 18.40 20.55
CA GLU A 233 -4.99 19.85 20.39
C GLU A 233 -3.60 20.51 20.42
N GLU A 234 -2.63 19.88 21.09
CA GLU A 234 -1.24 20.35 21.09
C GLU A 234 -0.48 19.99 19.81
N CYS A 235 -1.03 19.07 19.00
CA CYS A 235 -0.39 18.67 17.77
C CYS A 235 -0.80 19.57 16.60
N PRO A 236 0.13 20.33 16.00
CA PRO A 236 -0.18 21.19 14.86
C PRO A 236 -0.45 20.44 13.56
N TYR A 237 -0.33 19.10 13.55
CA TYR A 237 -0.45 18.26 12.35
C TYR A 237 -1.70 17.40 12.35
N LEU A 238 -2.43 17.34 13.46
CA LEU A 238 -3.68 16.59 13.56
C LEU A 238 -4.82 17.58 13.72
N PRO A 239 -5.79 17.60 12.80
CA PRO A 239 -6.91 18.51 12.90
C PRO A 239 -7.88 18.08 14.01
N THR A 240 -8.52 19.05 14.63
CA THR A 240 -9.61 18.84 15.59
C THR A 240 -10.98 19.14 14.98
N SER A 241 -11.01 19.77 13.80
CA SER A 241 -12.20 20.08 13.01
C SER A 241 -12.00 19.79 11.53
N VAL A 242 -13.09 19.73 10.76
CA VAL A 242 -13.02 19.50 9.31
C VAL A 242 -12.40 20.70 8.57
N GLU A 243 -12.63 21.91 9.06
CA GLU A 243 -12.07 23.15 8.52
C GLU A 243 -10.55 23.20 8.70
N GLU A 244 -10.05 22.84 9.89
CA GLU A 244 -8.61 22.72 10.14
C GLU A 244 -7.98 21.66 9.24
N GLY A 245 -8.63 20.52 9.08
CA GLY A 245 -8.15 19.45 8.21
C GLY A 245 -8.03 19.87 6.75
N LYS A 246 -9.04 20.58 6.24
CA LYS A 246 -8.99 21.18 4.90
C LYS A 246 -7.86 22.20 4.78
N ALA A 247 -7.71 23.09 5.77
CA ALA A 247 -6.66 24.12 5.75
C ALA A 247 -5.24 23.53 5.77
N LEU A 248 -5.04 22.39 6.46
CA LEU A 248 -3.76 21.67 6.45
C LEU A 248 -3.44 21.08 5.07
N TYR A 249 -4.45 20.61 4.33
CA TYR A 249 -4.24 19.94 3.04
C TYR A 249 -4.23 20.90 1.84
N GLN A 250 -4.98 22.01 1.92
CA GLN A 250 -5.17 22.94 0.82
C GLN A 250 -3.87 23.40 0.11
N PRO A 251 -2.75 23.70 0.81
CA PRO A 251 -1.50 24.06 0.14
C PRO A 251 -0.96 22.97 -0.79
N PHE A 252 -1.20 21.70 -0.46
CA PHE A 252 -0.74 20.57 -1.27
C PHE A 252 -1.61 20.31 -2.48
N GLU A 253 -2.90 20.64 -2.41
CA GLU A 253 -3.79 20.56 -3.57
C GLU A 253 -3.29 21.45 -4.72
N GLU A 254 -2.91 22.69 -4.42
CA GLU A 254 -2.33 23.61 -5.41
C GLU A 254 -1.02 23.07 -6.01
N LEU A 255 -0.20 22.40 -5.20
CA LEU A 255 1.05 21.77 -5.65
C LEU A 255 0.78 20.55 -6.52
N LEU A 256 -0.18 19.70 -6.16
CA LEU A 256 -0.60 18.53 -6.93
C LEU A 256 -1.15 18.90 -8.30
N GLU A 257 -2.01 19.92 -8.36
CA GLU A 257 -2.52 20.45 -9.63
C GLU A 257 -1.37 20.98 -10.51
N LYS A 258 -0.42 21.70 -9.90
CA LYS A 258 0.75 22.21 -10.62
C LYS A 258 1.66 21.08 -11.10
N HIS A 259 1.86 20.03 -10.32
CA HIS A 259 2.67 18.87 -10.70
C HIS A 259 2.14 18.23 -12.00
N LEU A 260 0.81 18.13 -12.16
CA LEU A 260 0.19 17.63 -13.39
C LEU A 260 0.47 18.52 -14.61
N THR A 261 0.60 19.84 -14.43
CA THR A 261 0.91 20.75 -15.54
C THR A 261 2.37 20.69 -15.99
N ILE A 262 3.28 20.37 -15.06
CA ILE A 262 4.73 20.29 -15.34
C ILE A 262 5.10 18.92 -15.88
N PHE A 263 4.43 17.86 -15.42
CA PHE A 263 4.62 16.48 -15.87
C PHE A 263 3.31 15.90 -16.42
N PRO A 264 2.81 16.40 -17.56
CA PRO A 264 1.61 15.86 -18.17
C PRO A 264 1.87 14.40 -18.56
N ASP A 265 1.11 13.50 -17.94
CA ASP A 265 1.17 12.05 -18.08
C ASP A 265 2.56 11.40 -17.85
N THR A 266 2.89 11.13 -16.58
CA THR A 266 4.08 10.35 -16.23
C THR A 266 4.06 8.92 -16.80
N ARG A 267 2.93 8.45 -17.39
CA ARG A 267 2.91 7.21 -18.18
C ARG A 267 3.53 7.40 -19.55
N GLU A 268 3.37 8.55 -20.20
CA GLU A 268 4.10 8.84 -21.46
C GLU A 268 5.58 8.99 -21.18
N TRP A 269 5.96 9.69 -20.11
CA TRP A 269 7.35 9.76 -19.69
C TRP A 269 7.93 8.38 -19.33
N ARG A 270 7.21 7.54 -18.57
CA ARG A 270 7.61 6.14 -18.31
C ARG A 270 7.65 5.31 -19.59
N ARG A 271 6.70 5.47 -20.51
CA ARG A 271 6.73 4.80 -21.82
C ARG A 271 7.92 5.25 -22.65
N GLN A 272 8.35 6.51 -22.57
CA GLN A 272 9.53 7.00 -23.29
C GLN A 272 10.83 6.52 -22.61
N GLN A 273 10.85 6.45 -21.28
CA GLN A 273 12.03 6.04 -20.52
C GLN A 273 12.24 4.51 -20.54
N PHE A 274 11.15 3.74 -20.59
CA PHE A 274 11.12 2.28 -20.67
C PHE A 274 10.61 1.76 -22.02
N ALA A 275 10.54 2.61 -23.04
CA ALA A 275 10.36 2.12 -24.41
C ALA A 275 11.53 1.18 -24.71
N GLU A 276 11.23 0.01 -25.27
CA GLU A 276 12.31 -0.81 -25.82
C GLU A 276 13.09 0.05 -26.81
N PRO A 277 14.42 0.14 -26.66
CA PRO A 277 15.24 0.95 -27.56
C PRO A 277 14.96 0.50 -28.98
N THR A 278 14.74 1.45 -29.88
CA THR A 278 14.50 1.13 -31.28
C THR A 278 15.71 0.39 -31.86
N GLU A 279 15.54 -0.44 -32.88
CA GLU A 279 16.67 -1.17 -33.52
C GLU A 279 17.82 -0.22 -33.91
N ALA A 280 17.50 1.01 -34.31
CA ALA A 280 18.49 2.05 -34.63
C ALA A 280 19.25 2.58 -33.40
N GLU A 281 18.65 2.56 -32.21
CA GLU A 281 19.31 2.91 -30.95
C GLU A 281 20.15 1.75 -30.43
N ILE A 282 19.67 0.51 -30.58
CA ILE A 282 20.45 -0.71 -30.28
C ILE A 282 21.72 -0.74 -31.15
N GLU A 283 21.59 -0.49 -32.46
CA GLU A 283 22.73 -0.47 -33.39
C GLU A 283 23.75 0.65 -33.06
N LYS A 284 23.28 1.81 -32.59
CA LYS A 284 24.16 2.89 -32.11
C LYS A 284 24.90 2.50 -30.85
N VAL A 285 24.24 1.86 -29.88
CA VAL A 285 24.87 1.38 -28.65
C VAL A 285 25.98 0.37 -28.98
N ASP A 286 25.69 -0.60 -29.87
CA ASP A 286 26.66 -1.59 -30.34
C ASP A 286 27.85 -0.93 -31.07
N GLN A 287 27.64 0.08 -31.89
CA GLN A 287 28.73 0.84 -32.53
C GLN A 287 29.58 1.58 -31.51
N THR A 288 28.98 2.24 -30.51
CA THR A 288 29.75 2.89 -29.43
C THR A 288 30.52 1.89 -28.58
N GLU A 289 30.00 0.70 -28.31
CA GLU A 289 30.72 -0.32 -27.55
C GLU A 289 31.86 -0.93 -28.38
N HIS A 290 31.63 -1.17 -29.67
CA HIS A 290 32.66 -1.59 -30.61
C HIS A 290 33.80 -0.56 -30.68
N ASP A 291 33.48 0.73 -30.81
CA ASP A 291 34.48 1.80 -30.83
C ASP A 291 35.24 1.92 -29.51
N ARG A 292 34.57 1.79 -28.36
CA ARG A 292 35.26 1.76 -27.05
C ARG A 292 36.21 0.58 -26.94
N ARG A 293 35.83 -0.61 -27.41
CA ARG A 293 36.70 -1.79 -27.42
C ARG A 293 37.86 -1.62 -28.38
N PHE A 294 37.62 -1.07 -29.56
CA PHE A 294 38.64 -0.79 -30.56
C PHE A 294 39.66 0.24 -30.06
N TRP A 295 39.22 1.38 -29.52
CA TRP A 295 40.12 2.40 -28.98
C TRP A 295 40.81 1.97 -27.68
N GLY A 296 40.14 1.17 -26.84
CA GLY A 296 40.76 0.55 -25.67
C GLY A 296 41.86 -0.45 -26.04
N PHE A 297 41.66 -1.22 -27.11
CA PHE A 297 42.66 -2.11 -27.67
C PHE A 297 43.86 -1.34 -28.26
N ILE A 298 43.62 -0.29 -29.05
CA ILE A 298 44.69 0.56 -29.61
C ILE A 298 45.53 1.21 -28.51
N ARG A 299 44.93 1.65 -27.40
CA ARG A 299 45.66 2.20 -26.23
C ARG A 299 46.54 1.19 -25.49
N ASN A 300 46.33 -0.11 -25.67
CA ASN A 300 47.16 -1.14 -25.03
C ASN A 300 48.35 -1.59 -25.90
N ILE A 301 48.37 -1.21 -27.18
CA ILE A 301 49.42 -1.59 -28.13
C ILE A 301 50.50 -0.52 -28.28
N PHE A 302 50.19 0.74 -27.98
CA PHE A 302 51.09 1.89 -28.05
C PHE A 302 51.27 2.52 -26.67
#